data_AF-A0A952QK17-F1
#
_entry.id   AF-A0A952QK17-F1
#
_cell.length_a   1.000
_cell.length_b   1.000
_cell.length_c   1.000
_cell.angle_alpha   90.00
_cell.angle_beta   90.00
_cell.angle_gamma   90.00
#
_symmetry.space_group_name_H-M   'P 1'
#
loop_
_entity.id
_entity.type
_entity.pdbx_description
1 polymer ?
#
loop_
_entity_poly.entity_id
_entity_poly.type
_entity_poly.pdbx_seq_one_letter_code
_entity_poly.pdbx_strand_id
1 'polypeptide(L)' 'MDGRINPEGIPRDQLVWALGQARIVKEAVRTDMCLLCRDPKVNEAGLCSVCWTYLTAAETELALNWTSGVMPE' A
#
# COMPACT_ATOMS: atom_id res chain seq x y z
N MET A 1 -1.23 -22.61 -2.63
CA MET A 1 -1.10 -21.60 -1.55
C MET A 1 -0.82 -20.26 -2.22
N ASP A 2 -1.85 -19.46 -2.53
CA ASP A 2 -1.64 -18.07 -2.97
C ASP A 2 -1.48 -17.15 -1.75
N GLY A 3 -0.42 -17.43 -0.97
CA GLY A 3 0.01 -16.67 0.20
C GLY A 3 1.31 -15.92 -0.08
N ARG A 4 1.30 -14.98 -1.03
CA ARG A 4 2.53 -14.33 -1.50
C ARG A 4 2.79 -13.02 -0.73
N ILE A 5 3.11 -13.26 0.54
CA ILE A 5 3.76 -12.42 1.55
C ILE A 5 2.85 -11.51 2.38
N ASN A 6 2.66 -11.95 3.62
CA ASN A 6 2.29 -11.16 4.79
C ASN A 6 2.87 -11.87 6.04
N PRO A 7 3.74 -11.24 6.86
CA PRO A 7 3.90 -11.76 8.22
C PRO A 7 3.14 -10.99 9.31
N GLU A 8 2.64 -9.76 9.10
CA GLU A 8 1.54 -9.05 9.83
C GLU A 8 1.11 -7.68 9.17
N GLY A 9 1.37 -7.46 7.88
CA GLY A 9 0.70 -6.42 7.08
C GLY A 9 -0.82 -6.64 6.93
N ILE A 10 -1.50 -5.72 6.26
CA ILE A 10 -2.96 -5.77 6.10
C ILE A 10 -3.37 -6.90 5.13
N PRO A 11 -4.54 -7.51 5.33
CA PRO A 11 -5.16 -8.39 4.36
C PRO A 11 -5.31 -7.71 2.99
N ARG A 12 -5.07 -8.44 1.91
CA ARG A 12 -5.05 -7.87 0.55
C ARG A 12 -6.39 -7.26 0.15
N ASP A 13 -7.50 -7.87 0.56
CA ASP A 13 -8.86 -7.38 0.37
C ASP A 13 -9.16 -6.06 1.09
N GLN A 14 -8.31 -5.66 2.06
CA GLN A 14 -8.41 -4.37 2.75
C GLN A 14 -7.55 -3.27 2.11
N LEU A 15 -6.77 -3.56 1.08
CA LEU A 15 -5.84 -2.59 0.50
C LEU A 15 -6.55 -1.35 -0.04
N VAL A 16 -7.65 -1.53 -0.76
CA VAL A 16 -8.47 -0.42 -1.30
C VAL A 16 -8.94 0.50 -0.18
N TRP A 17 -9.44 -0.08 0.92
CA TRP A 17 -9.86 0.71 2.08
C TRP A 17 -8.67 1.44 2.71
N ALA A 18 -7.55 0.75 2.93
CA ALA A 18 -6.35 1.32 3.54
C ALA A 18 -5.73 2.45 2.72
N LEU A 19 -5.70 2.33 1.38
CA LEU A 19 -5.26 3.40 0.48
C LEU A 19 -6.19 4.62 0.54
N GLY A 20 -7.45 4.46 0.96
CA GLY A 20 -8.35 5.56 1.26
C GLY A 20 -8.15 6.20 2.64
N GLN A 21 -7.35 5.61 3.52
CA GLN A 21 -7.13 6.13 4.87
C GLN A 21 -5.78 6.84 4.97
N ALA A 22 -5.78 8.18 4.93
CA ALA A 22 -4.54 8.96 4.93
C ALA A 22 -3.62 8.66 6.11
N ARG A 23 -4.20 8.41 7.30
CA ARG A 23 -3.45 8.02 8.49
C ARG A 23 -2.65 6.73 8.29
N ILE A 24 -3.26 5.72 7.66
CA ILE A 24 -2.66 4.39 7.47
C ILE A 24 -1.50 4.47 6.48
N VAL A 25 -1.72 5.12 5.34
CA VAL A 25 -0.68 5.27 4.31
C VAL A 25 0.50 6.10 4.84
N LYS A 26 0.23 7.25 5.48
CA LYS A 26 1.29 8.07 6.07
C LYS A 26 2.07 7.35 7.16
N GLU A 27 1.42 6.49 7.95
CA GLU A 27 2.10 5.68 8.95
C GLU A 27 3.02 4.62 8.32
N ALA A 28 2.57 3.95 7.25
CA ALA A 28 3.39 3.01 6.49
C ALA A 28 4.61 3.68 5.85
N VAL A 29 4.42 4.85 5.22
CA VAL A 29 5.51 5.64 4.64
C VAL A 29 6.47 6.14 5.73
N ARG A 30 5.95 6.67 6.83
CA ARG A 30 6.77 7.16 7.96
C ARG A 30 7.61 6.06 8.60
N THR A 31 7.08 4.85 8.68
CA THR A 31 7.79 3.69 9.23
C THR A 31 8.63 2.95 8.20
N ASP A 32 8.57 3.36 6.92
CA ASP A 32 9.17 2.71 5.76
C ASP A 32 8.85 1.21 5.71
N MET A 33 7.57 0.85 5.83
CA MET A 33 7.12 -0.56 5.88
C MET A 33 5.89 -0.78 5.02
N CYS A 34 5.96 -1.74 4.11
CA CYS A 34 4.89 -2.04 3.16
C CYS A 34 3.59 -2.40 3.87
N LEU A 35 2.47 -1.83 3.42
CA LEU A 35 1.14 -2.10 3.94
C LEU A 35 0.80 -3.60 3.89
N LEU A 36 1.17 -4.28 2.80
CA LEU A 36 0.76 -5.67 2.56
C LEU A 36 1.70 -6.71 3.18
N CYS A 37 3.01 -6.49 3.02
CA CYS A 37 4.00 -7.52 3.32
C CYS A 37 5.02 -7.10 4.40
N ARG A 38 4.97 -5.85 4.87
CA ARG A 38 5.93 -5.25 5.82
C ARG A 38 7.38 -5.22 5.32
N ASP A 39 7.63 -5.45 4.04
CA ASP A 39 8.95 -5.25 3.42
C ASP A 39 9.29 -3.74 3.39
N PRO A 40 10.53 -3.33 3.72
CA PRO A 40 10.91 -1.93 3.74
C PRO A 40 11.09 -1.33 2.34
N LYS A 41 11.43 -0.03 2.27
CA LYS A 41 11.62 0.74 1.03
C LYS A 41 10.33 0.91 0.24
N VAL A 42 9.36 1.56 0.88
CA VAL A 42 8.06 1.84 0.28
C VAL A 42 8.05 3.15 -0.52
N ASN A 43 7.13 3.25 -1.48
CA ASN A 43 6.80 4.51 -2.14
C ASN A 43 5.79 5.34 -1.34
N GLU A 44 5.32 6.45 -1.92
CA GLU A 44 4.38 7.39 -1.32
C GLU A 44 3.00 6.78 -1.00
N ALA A 45 2.67 5.63 -1.60
CA ALA A 45 1.46 4.86 -1.31
C ALA A 45 1.66 3.81 -0.20
N GLY A 46 2.85 3.76 0.42
CA GLY A 46 3.16 2.78 1.47
C GLY A 46 3.32 1.36 0.93
N LEU A 47 3.72 1.20 -0.34
CA LEU A 47 3.91 -0.10 -0.99
C LEU A 47 5.37 -0.29 -1.45
N CYS A 48 5.93 -1.48 -1.24
CA CYS A 48 7.22 -1.84 -1.82
C CYS A 48 7.09 -2.12 -3.32
N SER A 49 8.22 -2.13 -4.03
CA SER A 49 8.25 -2.35 -5.49
C SER A 49 7.61 -3.68 -5.90
N VAL A 50 7.73 -4.73 -5.09
CA VAL A 50 7.13 -6.05 -5.38
C VAL A 50 5.61 -5.96 -5.30
N CYS A 51 5.05 -5.53 -4.17
CA CYS A 51 3.60 -5.42 -3.99
C CYS A 51 2.94 -4.46 -4.99
N TRP A 52 3.65 -3.43 -5.42
CA TRP A 52 3.21 -2.50 -6.47
C TRP A 52 2.95 -3.20 -7.81
N THR A 53 3.81 -4.16 -8.21
CA THR A 53 3.63 -4.87 -9.50
C THR A 53 2.41 -5.80 -9.53
N TYR A 54 1.86 -6.13 -8.36
CA TYR A 54 0.69 -6.99 -8.22
C TYR A 54 -0.62 -6.22 -8.03
N LEU A 55 -0.64 -4.89 -8.13
CA LEU A 55 -1.87 -4.12 -8.00
C LEU A 55 -2.88 -4.45 -9.10
N THR A 56 -4.13 -4.58 -8.70
CA THR A 56 -5.28 -4.56 -9.62
C THR A 56 -5.49 -3.14 -10.15
N ALA A 57 -6.31 -2.99 -11.19
CA ALA A 57 -6.60 -1.68 -11.77
C ALA A 57 -7.16 -0.68 -10.73
N ALA A 58 -8.10 -1.13 -9.88
CA ALA A 58 -8.70 -0.29 -8.84
C ALA A 58 -7.70 0.12 -7.75
N GLU A 59 -6.84 -0.80 -7.31
CA GLU A 59 -5.79 -0.47 -6.33
C GLU A 59 -4.73 0.45 -6.94
N THR A 60 -4.42 0.28 -8.23
CA THR A 60 -3.45 1.11 -8.96
C THR A 60 -3.91 2.55 -9.03
N GLU A 61 -5.18 2.80 -9.37
CA GLU A 61 -5.75 4.15 -9.44
C GLU A 61 -5.60 4.87 -8.08
N LEU A 62 -5.97 4.21 -6.98
CA LEU A 62 -5.83 4.78 -5.64
C LEU A 62 -4.36 4.97 -5.24
N ALA A 63 -3.48 4.04 -5.56
CA ALA A 63 -2.06 4.15 -5.25
C ALA A 63 -1.38 5.27 -6.06
N LEU A 64 -1.80 5.51 -7.30
CA LEU A 64 -1.30 6.61 -8.14
C LEU A 64 -1.69 8.00 -7.61
N ASN A 65 -2.84 8.11 -6.94
CA ASN A 65 -3.24 9.35 -6.29
C ASN A 65 -2.23 9.77 -5.21
N TRP A 66 -1.70 8.80 -4.45
CA TRP A 66 -0.62 9.03 -3.48
C TRP A 66 0.68 9.48 -4.14
N THR A 67 1.11 8.82 -5.22
CA THR A 67 2.37 9.17 -5.90
C THR A 67 2.28 10.47 -6.71
N SER A 68 1.08 10.92 -7.05
CA SER A 68 0.84 12.16 -7.81
C SER A 68 0.49 13.36 -6.92
N GLY A 69 0.41 13.18 -5.60
CA GLY A 69 0.10 14.24 -4.62
C GLY A 69 -1.40 14.60 -4.50
N VAL A 70 -2.29 13.79 -5.08
CA VAL A 70 -3.75 13.96 -5.01
C VAL A 70 -4.27 13.12 -3.85
N MET A 71 -4.01 13.53 -2.60
CA MET A 71 -4.39 12.76 -1.41
C MET A 71 -5.89 12.96 -1.07
N PRO A 72 -6.64 11.90 -0.70
CA PRO A 72 -7.93 12.08 -0.03
C PRO A 72 -7.71 12.72 1.35
N GLU A 73 -8.56 13.69 1.72
CA GLU A 73 -8.53 14.41 3.01
C GLU A 73 -8.82 13.48 4.21
#